data_AF-K9TVH0-F1
#
_entry.id   AF-K9TVH0-F1
#
_cell.length_a   1.000
_cell.length_b   1.000
_cell.length_c   1.000
_cell.angle_alpha   90.00
_cell.angle_beta   90.00
_cell.angle_gamma   90.00
#
_symmetry.space_group_name_H-M   'P 1'
#
loop_
_entity.id
_entity.type
_entity.pdbx_description
1 polymer ?
#
loop_
_entity_poly.entity_id
_entity_poly.type
_entity_poly.pdbx_seq_one_letter_code
_entity_poly.pdbx_strand_id
1 'polypeptide(L)' 'MLSKKVFIREYTVRAHDRTIHTRLYKFICQQYNQPTERETYGSRPLYCEICHPPLSSAVEDPKHRKKGDVVEVLMKD' A
#
# COMPACT_ATOMS: atom_id res chain seq x y z
N MET A 1 55.23 3.90 6.34
CA MET A 1 53.81 3.54 6.21
C MET A 1 53.56 3.20 4.74
N LEU A 2 53.06 1.99 4.44
CA LEU A 2 52.89 1.51 3.06
C LEU A 2 51.66 2.19 2.42
N SER A 3 51.81 2.77 1.22
CA SER A 3 50.71 3.41 0.49
C SER A 3 50.69 2.96 -0.98
N LYS A 4 49.49 2.93 -1.58
CA LYS A 4 49.28 2.58 -2.99
C LYS A 4 48.24 3.52 -3.61
N LYS A 5 48.45 3.93 -4.86
CA LYS A 5 47.49 4.74 -5.62
C LYS A 5 46.35 3.86 -6.13
N VAL A 6 45.12 4.30 -5.93
CA VAL A 6 43.89 3.65 -6.40
C VAL A 6 43.12 4.62 -7.27
N PHE A 7 42.61 4.15 -8.41
CA PHE A 7 41.72 4.92 -9.27
C PHE A 7 40.27 4.57 -8.95
N ILE A 8 39.46 5.56 -8.62
CA ILE A 8 38.05 5.40 -8.27
C ILE A 8 37.21 6.01 -9.39
N ARG A 9 36.22 5.27 -9.89
CA ARG A 9 35.19 5.83 -10.79
C ARG A 9 33.98 6.21 -9.97
N GLU A 10 33.71 7.51 -9.86
CA GLU A 10 32.52 8.03 -9.20
C GLU A 10 31.34 8.04 -10.18
N TYR A 11 30.20 7.55 -9.72
CA TYR A 11 28.94 7.59 -10.47
C TYR A 11 27.93 8.43 -9.69
N THR A 12 27.42 9.49 -10.30
CA THR A 12 26.34 10.30 -9.75
C THR A 12 25.00 9.75 -10.23
N VAL A 13 24.20 9.23 -9.29
CA VAL A 13 22.84 8.76 -9.60
C VAL A 13 21.91 9.98 -9.62
N ARG A 14 21.08 10.11 -10.66
CA ARG A 14 20.04 11.14 -10.71
C ARG A 14 18.86 10.72 -9.85
N ALA A 15 18.35 11.64 -9.03
CA ALA A 15 17.08 11.43 -8.34
C ALA A 15 15.95 11.31 -9.37
N HIS A 16 15.02 10.39 -9.13
CA HIS A 16 13.82 10.21 -9.93
C HIS A 16 12.60 10.72 -9.17
N ASP A 17 11.81 11.55 -9.81
CA ASP A 17 10.52 12.02 -9.33
C ASP A 17 9.37 11.45 -10.19
N ARG A 18 8.19 11.36 -9.59
CA ARG A 18 6.96 11.03 -10.31
C ARG A 18 5.80 11.79 -9.71
N THR A 19 4.90 12.26 -10.57
CA THR A 19 3.63 12.82 -10.15
C THR A 19 2.61 11.70 -10.00
N ILE A 20 2.01 11.59 -8.82
CA ILE A 20 0.89 10.66 -8.58
C ILE A 20 -0.39 11.49 -8.64
N HIS A 21 -1.30 11.13 -9.54
CA HIS A 21 -2.59 11.81 -9.67
C HIS A 21 -3.65 11.12 -8.81
N THR A 22 -4.52 11.90 -8.18
CA THR A 22 -5.73 11.38 -7.55
C THR A 22 -6.75 10.95 -8.60
N ARG A 23 -7.63 10.03 -8.21
CA ARG A 23 -8.82 9.64 -8.98
C ARG A 23 -10.05 9.77 -8.09
N LEU A 24 -11.09 10.40 -8.61
CA LEU A 24 -12.41 10.43 -7.98
C LEU A 24 -13.17 9.15 -8.31
N TYR A 25 -13.53 8.38 -7.28
CA TYR A 25 -14.38 7.20 -7.43
C TYR A 25 -15.78 7.52 -6.92
N LYS A 26 -16.81 7.21 -7.74
CA LYS A 26 -18.22 7.17 -7.32
C LYS A 26 -18.60 5.73 -7.01
N PHE A 27 -19.05 5.45 -5.79
CA PHE A 27 -19.32 4.09 -5.32
C PHE A 27 -20.41 4.04 -4.26
N ILE A 28 -20.90 2.84 -3.96
CA ILE A 28 -21.82 2.61 -2.85
C ILE A 28 -20.99 2.16 -1.64
N CYS A 29 -21.12 2.87 -0.52
CA CYS A 29 -20.41 2.53 0.71
C CYS A 29 -20.84 1.15 1.24
N GLN A 30 -19.89 0.27 1.56
CA GLN A 30 -20.21 -1.08 2.04
C GLN A 30 -20.92 -1.10 3.40
N GLN A 31 -20.68 -0.11 4.27
CA GLN A 31 -21.29 -0.07 5.61
C GLN A 31 -22.68 0.56 5.60
N TYR A 32 -22.88 1.66 4.87
CA TYR A 32 -24.16 2.40 4.87
C TYR A 32 -25.03 2.12 3.65
N ASN A 33 -24.49 1.43 2.64
CA ASN A 33 -25.15 1.16 1.36
C ASN A 33 -25.67 2.44 0.65
N GLN A 34 -24.98 3.56 0.83
CA GLN A 34 -25.34 4.86 0.26
C GLN A 34 -24.36 5.26 -0.86
N PRO A 35 -24.84 5.95 -1.92
CA PRO A 35 -23.98 6.54 -2.93
C PRO A 35 -23.07 7.60 -2.33
N THR A 36 -21.78 7.53 -2.68
CA THR A 36 -20.76 8.46 -2.20
C THR A 36 -19.67 8.62 -3.24
N GLU A 37 -18.78 9.59 -3.04
CA GLU A 37 -17.60 9.78 -3.86
C GLU A 37 -16.38 10.10 -3.01
N ARG A 38 -15.19 9.69 -3.49
CA ARG A 38 -13.94 9.90 -2.79
C ARG A 38 -12.76 9.99 -3.74
N GLU A 39 -11.87 10.96 -3.50
CA GLU A 39 -10.59 11.06 -4.18
C GLU A 39 -9.52 10.23 -3.49
N THR A 40 -8.80 9.41 -4.26
CA THR A 40 -7.65 8.66 -3.73
C THR A 40 -6.52 8.55 -4.75
N TYR A 41 -5.29 8.40 -4.26
CA TYR A 41 -4.13 8.04 -5.07
C TYR A 41 -4.06 6.54 -5.41
N GLY A 42 -4.93 5.72 -4.81
CA GLY A 42 -4.83 4.27 -4.81
C GLY A 42 -6.01 3.55 -5.47
N SER A 43 -6.28 2.35 -4.97
CA SER A 43 -7.41 1.53 -5.38
C SER A 43 -8.74 2.15 -4.98
N ARG A 44 -9.81 1.73 -5.65
CA ARG A 44 -11.19 2.11 -5.33
C ARG A 44 -11.52 1.88 -3.85
N PRO A 45 -11.99 2.89 -3.11
CA PRO A 45 -12.42 2.74 -1.72
C PRO A 45 -13.65 1.86 -1.56
N LEU A 46 -13.76 1.18 -0.41
CA LEU A 46 -14.93 0.37 -0.02
C LEU A 46 -15.90 1.14 0.91
N TYR A 47 -15.37 2.07 1.70
CA TYR A 47 -16.09 2.80 2.73
C TYR A 47 -16.04 4.31 2.45
N CYS A 48 -17.12 5.03 2.79
CA CYS A 48 -17.14 6.49 2.73
C CYS A 48 -16.20 7.11 3.77
N GLU A 49 -16.00 8.42 3.74
CA GLU A 49 -15.08 9.10 4.66
C GLU A 49 -15.50 9.03 6.13
N ILE A 50 -16.79 8.83 6.40
CA ILE A 50 -17.36 8.80 7.75
C ILE A 50 -17.11 7.46 8.45
N CYS A 51 -17.31 6.34 7.74
CA CYS A 51 -17.15 5.00 8.31
C CYS A 51 -15.86 4.31 7.90
N HIS A 52 -14.95 4.99 7.21
CA HIS A 52 -13.68 4.37 6.88
C HIS A 52 -13.00 3.97 8.21
N PRO A 53 -12.64 2.69 8.39
CA PRO A 53 -11.98 2.28 9.62
C PRO A 53 -10.74 3.15 9.81
N PRO A 54 -10.51 3.72 11.00
CA PRO A 54 -9.27 4.44 11.27
C PRO A 54 -8.12 3.51 10.88
N LEU A 55 -7.11 4.03 10.17
CA LEU A 55 -5.92 3.24 9.81
C LEU A 55 -5.31 2.74 11.12
N SER A 56 -5.71 1.55 11.57
CA SER A 56 -4.96 0.81 12.56
C SER A 56 -3.64 0.53 11.89
N SER A 57 -2.59 1.16 12.41
CA SER A 57 -1.20 0.97 12.01
C SER A 57 -0.94 -0.46 11.52
N ALA A 58 -0.40 -0.57 10.31
CA ALA A 58 -0.07 -1.78 9.56
C ALA A 58 -1.16 -2.27 8.61
N VAL A 59 -0.97 -2.03 7.30
CA VAL A 59 -0.71 -3.11 6.34
C VAL A 59 0.22 -2.57 5.25
N GLU A 60 1.48 -2.99 5.36
CA GLU A 60 2.47 -3.13 4.30
C GLU A 60 1.83 -3.65 2.99
N ASP A 61 2.28 -3.11 1.85
CA ASP A 61 1.95 -3.54 0.49
C ASP A 61 1.49 -5.02 0.36
N PRO A 62 0.27 -5.29 -0.15
CA PRO A 62 -0.20 -6.66 -0.38
C PRO A 62 0.40 -7.19 -1.70
N LYS A 63 1.74 -7.32 -1.79
CA LYS A 63 2.42 -7.96 -2.92
C LYS A 63 2.91 -9.39 -2.64
N HIS A 64 2.62 -9.96 -1.47
CA HIS A 64 2.85 -11.39 -1.20
C HIS A 64 1.80 -11.95 -0.23
N ARG A 65 0.66 -12.43 -0.75
CA ARG A 65 -0.11 -13.47 -0.05
C ARG A 65 -0.31 -14.62 -1.01
N LYS A 66 0.53 -15.66 -0.88
CA LYS A 66 0.25 -16.97 -1.45
C LYS A 66 -1.05 -17.47 -0.80
N LYS A 67 -2.04 -17.84 -1.62
CA LYS A 67 -3.25 -18.52 -1.16
C LYS A 67 -2.86 -19.94 -0.75
N GLY A 68 -3.00 -20.27 0.52
CA GLY A 68 -2.80 -21.62 1.03
C GLY A 68 -2.39 -21.55 2.49
N ASP A 69 -3.38 -21.58 3.37
CA ASP A 69 -3.36 -22.07 4.76
C ASP A 69 -4.53 -21.40 5.51
N VAL A 70 -5.74 -21.79 5.10
CA VAL A 70 -6.94 -21.68 5.94
C VAL A 70 -7.56 -23.07 5.94
N VAL A 71 -6.97 -23.98 6.71
CA VAL A 71 -7.72 -25.12 7.22
C VAL A 71 -7.17 -25.48 8.60
N GLU A 72 -8.10 -25.59 9.55
CA GLU A 72 -8.02 -26.50 10.70
C GLU A 72 -7.17 -26.07 11.91
N VAL A 73 -7.78 -25.31 12.84
CA VAL A 73 -7.85 -25.73 14.25
C VAL A 73 -9.16 -25.20 14.86
N LEU A 74 -10.24 -25.97 14.74
CA LEU A 74 -11.42 -25.86 15.60
C LEU A 74 -11.68 -27.27 16.16
N MET A 75 -11.87 -27.33 17.48
CA MET A 75 -12.26 -28.49 18.29
C MET A 75 -11.15 -29.49 18.63
N LYS A 76 -10.65 -29.39 19.87
CA LYS A 76 -10.39 -30.56 20.72
C LYS A 76 -10.92 -30.27 22.12
N ASP A 77 -11.86 -31.11 22.53
CA ASP A 77 -12.34 -31.33 23.89
C ASP A 77 -11.21 -31.74 24.85
#